data_AF-A0A7K0QV06-F1
#
_entry.id   AF-A0A7K0QV06-F1
#
_cell.length_a   1.000
_cell.length_b   1.000
_cell.length_c   1.000
_cell.angle_alpha   90.00
_cell.angle_beta   90.00
_cell.angle_gamma   90.00
#
_symmetry.space_group_name_H-M   'P 1'
#
loop_
_entity.id
_entity.type
_entity.pdbx_description
1 polymer ?
#
loop_
_entity_poly.entity_id
_entity_poly.type
_entity_poly.pdbx_seq_one_letter_code
_entity_poly.pdbx_strand_id
1 'polypeptide(L)'
;AYLVVKIGNPNATITGTHLYSIDYTVGGALTTIAASDNNLPAGVSAGDAELYWNFIGTQWDVYIRSAKATISGPGAPLGTKCYTGTSGSTNSCTITTDGNSVTFGPEILSPTEALTGVIAYSPNAFTAPISPDIRKGPGAQALSIALITIPIAILLAVIPIVIAIATRRRNKGVDIAFAPVRYGPPDDLRPAEIAAAWEGEVDGRALTATVLDLTARKHVTVAQQGHDQLLITWCGEATDLRPWENELLAAVLKGQPQATLGHYDPEVAAAVTSTKIQLVDEALTSGRRNPDGDKPDRPWKSLLAIGGVLSVIVLVISIWGGVPLLAAAVLPFTVMAAISGGIAAWITPRMQTRTSAKFLSEVEGFRRLLDTDAAAARREFAQKLGLTDVAVFATMLPYAIVFGLSESWVGAFPDLTPEQLHGVGYNVAGTYLLWSMVNTSTMALTSSTTAPQRSGGSGFSGGFSGGGGGGGGGGSW
;
A
#
# COMPACT_ATOMS: atom_id res chain seq x y z
N ALA A 1 -14.91 -12.00 28.47
CA ALA A 1 -14.19 -13.07 29.20
C ALA A 1 -14.93 -14.38 28.97
N TYR A 2 -14.22 -15.48 28.73
CA TYR A 2 -14.81 -16.82 28.56
C TYR A 2 -14.33 -17.75 29.69
N LEU A 3 -15.16 -18.71 30.07
CA LEU A 3 -14.81 -19.74 31.05
C LEU A 3 -14.05 -20.87 30.35
N VAL A 4 -12.86 -21.23 30.83
CA VAL A 4 -12.09 -22.39 30.36
C VAL A 4 -12.24 -23.52 31.37
N VAL A 5 -12.75 -24.66 30.93
CA VAL A 5 -12.89 -25.87 31.76
C VAL A 5 -11.89 -26.91 31.24
N LYS A 6 -10.96 -27.33 32.10
CA LYS A 6 -10.05 -28.45 31.83
C LYS A 6 -10.52 -29.69 32.58
N ILE A 7 -10.49 -30.85 31.93
CA ILE A 7 -10.91 -32.14 32.52
C ILE A 7 -9.67 -33.00 32.75
N GLY A 8 -9.59 -33.65 33.90
CA GLY A 8 -8.47 -34.51 34.29
C GLY A 8 -7.47 -33.83 35.24
N ASN A 9 -6.39 -34.54 35.58
CA ASN A 9 -5.33 -34.07 36.46
C ASN A 9 -4.10 -33.66 35.62
N PRO A 10 -3.56 -32.43 35.77
CA PRO A 10 -2.37 -31.98 35.03
C PRO A 10 -1.16 -32.89 35.18
N ASN A 11 -1.07 -33.60 36.31
CA ASN A 11 0.10 -34.38 36.69
C ASN A 11 -0.04 -35.89 36.40
N ALA A 12 -1.10 -36.31 35.70
CA ALA A 12 -1.35 -37.72 35.45
C ALA A 12 -1.75 -37.99 33.99
N THR A 13 -1.05 -38.93 33.35
CA THR A 13 -1.40 -39.43 32.02
C THR A 13 -2.31 -40.64 32.13
N ILE A 14 -3.40 -40.62 31.39
CA ILE A 14 -4.33 -41.75 31.26
C ILE A 14 -4.16 -42.43 29.91
N THR A 15 -4.39 -43.74 29.84
CA THR A 15 -4.35 -44.53 28.59
C THR A 15 -5.65 -45.31 28.42
N GLY A 16 -5.99 -45.69 27.19
CA GLY A 16 -7.26 -46.37 26.87
C GLY A 16 -8.40 -45.43 26.46
N THR A 17 -9.60 -45.97 26.31
CA THR A 17 -10.80 -45.21 25.93
C THR A 17 -11.49 -44.67 27.19
N HIS A 18 -11.72 -43.37 27.23
CA HIS A 18 -12.38 -42.68 28.35
C HIS A 18 -13.58 -41.89 27.82
N LEU A 19 -14.66 -41.87 28.61
CA LEU A 19 -15.86 -41.10 28.30
C LEU A 19 -15.95 -39.88 29.22
N TYR A 20 -16.10 -38.70 28.62
CA TYR A 20 -16.32 -37.45 29.33
C TYR A 20 -17.67 -36.86 28.91
N SER A 21 -18.51 -36.52 29.89
CA SER A 21 -19.78 -35.82 29.68
C SER A 21 -19.72 -34.45 30.35
N ILE A 22 -20.08 -33.41 29.61
CA ILE A 22 -20.08 -32.02 30.10
C ILE A 22 -21.46 -31.43 29.83
N ASP A 23 -22.14 -31.05 30.91
CA ASP A 23 -23.45 -30.40 30.83
C ASP A 23 -23.33 -28.94 31.27
N TYR A 24 -23.85 -28.02 30.45
CA TYR A 24 -23.81 -26.59 30.73
C TYR A 24 -25.02 -25.88 30.11
N THR A 25 -25.35 -24.71 30.64
CA THR A 25 -26.43 -23.85 30.14
C THR A 25 -25.84 -22.56 29.59
N VAL A 26 -26.27 -22.17 28.39
CA VAL A 26 -25.87 -20.93 27.73
C VAL A 26 -27.09 -20.02 27.57
N GLY A 27 -26.95 -18.75 27.98
CA GLY A 27 -27.92 -17.69 27.68
C GLY A 27 -27.49 -16.85 26.48
N GLY A 28 -28.45 -16.30 25.73
CA GLY A 28 -28.18 -15.35 24.64
C GLY A 28 -27.63 -15.97 23.34
N ALA A 29 -27.77 -17.28 23.14
CA ALA A 29 -27.23 -17.99 21.97
C ALA A 29 -28.03 -17.78 20.66
N LEU A 30 -29.23 -17.19 20.74
CA LEU A 30 -30.11 -16.96 19.60
C LEU A 30 -30.03 -15.50 19.13
N THR A 31 -29.96 -15.31 17.82
CA THR A 31 -29.99 -14.02 17.15
C THR A 31 -31.28 -13.85 16.35
N THR A 32 -31.61 -12.62 15.97
CA THR A 32 -32.72 -12.33 15.06
C THR A 32 -32.17 -12.00 13.68
N ILE A 33 -32.68 -12.65 12.63
CA ILE A 33 -32.28 -12.40 11.24
C ILE A 33 -32.63 -10.96 10.84
N ALA A 34 -31.69 -10.25 10.24
CA ALA A 34 -31.84 -8.84 9.90
C ALA A 34 -32.49 -8.66 8.52
N ALA A 35 -33.17 -7.53 8.33
CA ALA A 35 -33.75 -7.17 7.03
C ALA A 35 -32.71 -6.93 5.92
N SER A 36 -31.43 -6.80 6.28
CA SER A 36 -30.29 -6.64 5.36
C SER A 36 -29.71 -7.95 4.83
N ASP A 37 -30.19 -9.10 5.29
CA ASP A 37 -29.68 -10.41 4.89
C ASP A 37 -30.28 -10.85 3.55
N ASN A 38 -29.51 -10.70 2.46
CA ASN A 38 -30.02 -10.86 1.09
C ASN A 38 -29.96 -12.30 0.52
N ASN A 39 -29.42 -13.27 1.27
CA ASN A 39 -29.20 -14.66 0.82
C ASN A 39 -29.82 -15.68 1.79
N LEU A 40 -31.10 -15.50 2.12
CA LEU A 40 -31.83 -16.40 3.01
C LEU A 40 -32.34 -17.65 2.28
N PRO A 41 -32.35 -18.83 2.93
CA PRO A 41 -33.05 -20.01 2.41
C PRO A 41 -34.54 -19.74 2.17
N ALA A 42 -35.13 -20.46 1.22
CA ALA A 42 -36.58 -20.40 0.99
C ALA A 42 -37.33 -20.77 2.28
N GLY A 43 -38.26 -19.91 2.73
CA GLY A 43 -39.03 -20.11 3.96
C GLY A 43 -38.47 -19.42 5.21
N VAL A 44 -37.32 -18.75 5.11
CA VAL A 44 -36.71 -17.94 6.18
C VAL A 44 -36.85 -16.45 5.84
N SER A 45 -37.24 -15.63 6.82
CA SER A 45 -37.51 -14.20 6.66
C SER A 45 -36.85 -13.36 7.75
N ALA A 46 -36.73 -12.06 7.50
CA ALA A 46 -36.29 -11.11 8.51
C ALA A 46 -37.20 -11.15 9.75
N GLY A 47 -36.60 -11.17 10.94
CA GLY A 47 -37.32 -11.34 12.21
C GLY A 47 -37.39 -12.78 12.72
N ASP A 48 -36.97 -13.77 11.92
CA ASP A 48 -36.83 -15.16 12.39
C ASP A 48 -35.66 -15.33 13.38
N ALA A 49 -35.75 -16.35 14.21
CA ALA A 49 -34.70 -16.72 15.15
C ALA A 49 -33.60 -17.50 14.42
N GLU A 50 -32.34 -17.19 14.68
CA GLU A 50 -31.20 -17.94 14.18
C GLU A 50 -30.36 -18.48 15.35
N LEU A 51 -30.06 -19.77 15.32
CA LEU A 51 -28.98 -20.37 16.08
C LEU A 51 -27.80 -20.59 15.12
N TYR A 52 -26.77 -19.76 15.23
CA TYR A 52 -25.51 -19.96 14.54
C TYR A 52 -24.43 -20.37 15.54
N TRP A 53 -24.05 -21.65 15.55
CA TRP A 53 -23.25 -22.22 16.63
C TRP A 53 -22.09 -23.08 16.16
N ASN A 54 -20.90 -22.87 16.74
CA ASN A 54 -19.76 -23.78 16.58
C ASN A 54 -19.87 -24.91 17.61
N PHE A 55 -20.37 -26.08 17.19
CA PHE A 55 -20.52 -27.24 18.08
C PHE A 55 -19.16 -27.81 18.46
N ILE A 56 -18.23 -27.88 17.50
CA ILE A 56 -16.82 -28.19 17.72
C ILE A 56 -16.00 -27.02 17.17
N GLY A 57 -15.17 -26.40 18.01
CA GLY A 57 -14.34 -25.24 17.64
C GLY A 57 -13.00 -25.62 17.03
N THR A 58 -12.25 -24.63 16.53
CA THR A 58 -10.98 -24.84 15.79
C THR A 58 -9.74 -24.97 16.68
N GLN A 59 -9.90 -25.07 18.01
CA GLN A 59 -8.76 -25.08 18.94
C GLN A 59 -8.29 -26.50 19.30
N TRP A 60 -8.94 -27.54 18.78
CA TRP A 60 -8.55 -28.92 18.99
C TRP A 60 -7.36 -29.26 18.10
N ASP A 61 -6.24 -29.66 18.69
CA ASP A 61 -5.01 -30.05 18.01
C ASP A 61 -4.95 -31.56 17.70
N VAL A 62 -6.06 -32.28 17.93
CA VAL A 62 -6.19 -33.72 17.76
C VAL A 62 -7.15 -34.07 16.64
N TYR A 63 -7.01 -35.29 16.11
CA TYR A 63 -7.93 -35.85 15.13
C TYR A 63 -9.23 -36.33 15.79
N ILE A 64 -10.37 -35.90 15.28
CA ILE A 64 -11.69 -36.31 15.77
C ILE A 64 -12.31 -37.26 14.75
N ARG A 65 -12.41 -38.55 15.12
CA ARG A 65 -12.90 -39.61 14.23
C ARG A 65 -14.40 -39.53 13.92
N SER A 66 -15.18 -38.86 14.77
CA SER A 66 -16.62 -38.68 14.57
C SER A 66 -17.10 -37.49 15.39
N ALA A 67 -17.40 -36.39 14.72
CA ALA A 67 -18.03 -35.20 15.28
C ALA A 67 -19.52 -35.22 14.89
N LYS A 68 -20.40 -35.17 15.90
CA LYS A 68 -21.85 -35.16 15.71
C LYS A 68 -22.48 -34.18 16.69
N ALA A 69 -23.42 -33.37 16.21
CA ALA A 69 -24.23 -32.49 17.04
C ALA A 69 -25.71 -32.77 16.81
N THR A 70 -26.49 -32.92 17.88
CA THR A 70 -27.95 -33.08 17.79
C THR A 70 -28.62 -31.98 18.59
N ILE A 71 -29.49 -31.23 17.93
CA ILE A 71 -30.15 -30.05 18.48
C ILE A 71 -31.64 -30.33 18.49
N SER A 72 -32.21 -30.38 19.69
CA SER A 72 -33.65 -30.45 19.90
C SER A 72 -34.20 -29.03 20.01
N GLY A 73 -34.89 -28.58 18.96
CA GLY A 73 -35.48 -27.24 18.87
C GLY A 73 -36.89 -27.16 19.46
N PRO A 74 -37.41 -25.93 19.66
CA PRO A 74 -38.76 -25.70 20.17
C PRO A 74 -39.86 -25.94 19.12
N GLY A 75 -39.49 -26.18 17.86
CA GLY A 75 -40.39 -26.42 16.73
C GLY A 75 -39.63 -26.92 15.51
N ALA A 76 -40.33 -27.14 14.40
CA ALA A 76 -39.69 -27.52 13.14
C ALA A 76 -38.78 -26.40 12.63
N PRO A 77 -37.56 -26.71 12.14
CA PRO A 77 -36.65 -25.70 11.60
C PRO A 77 -37.19 -25.14 10.27
N LEU A 78 -37.09 -23.82 10.09
CA LEU A 78 -37.42 -23.13 8.83
C LEU A 78 -36.31 -23.30 7.79
N GLY A 79 -35.07 -23.48 8.23
CA GLY A 79 -33.92 -23.71 7.37
C GLY A 79 -32.70 -24.13 8.17
N THR A 80 -31.82 -24.91 7.53
CA THR A 80 -30.59 -25.42 8.15
C THR A 80 -29.41 -25.31 7.19
N LYS A 81 -28.23 -24.97 7.71
CA LYS A 81 -26.94 -25.05 6.99
C LYS A 81 -25.87 -25.63 7.89
N CYS A 82 -24.86 -26.23 7.29
CA CYS A 82 -23.72 -26.77 7.99
C CYS A 82 -22.42 -26.42 7.28
N TYR A 83 -21.38 -26.16 8.07
CA TYR A 83 -20.02 -25.92 7.61
C TYR A 83 -19.02 -26.79 8.36
N THR A 84 -18.02 -27.28 7.64
CA THR A 84 -16.91 -28.05 8.20
C THR A 84 -15.56 -27.65 7.59
N GLY A 85 -14.47 -27.96 8.28
CA GLY A 85 -13.09 -27.61 7.88
C GLY A 85 -12.49 -26.51 8.76
N THR A 86 -11.31 -26.02 8.38
CA THR A 86 -10.58 -24.97 9.10
C THR A 86 -11.35 -23.65 9.17
N SER A 87 -10.91 -22.75 10.06
CA SER A 87 -11.48 -21.40 10.16
C SER A 87 -11.47 -20.71 8.79
N GLY A 88 -12.64 -20.34 8.27
CA GLY A 88 -12.78 -19.76 6.93
C GLY A 88 -13.40 -20.69 5.89
N SER A 89 -13.51 -21.99 6.18
CA SER A 89 -14.04 -22.99 5.24
C SER A 89 -15.56 -22.85 5.01
N THR A 90 -16.00 -23.08 3.77
CA THR A 90 -17.42 -23.10 3.38
C THR A 90 -17.90 -24.49 2.97
N ASN A 91 -17.09 -25.53 3.21
CA ASN A 91 -17.45 -26.91 2.88
C ASN A 91 -18.72 -27.32 3.63
N SER A 92 -19.68 -27.89 2.92
CA SER A 92 -20.92 -28.41 3.50
C SER A 92 -20.67 -29.69 4.30
N CYS A 93 -21.52 -29.95 5.29
CA CYS A 93 -21.55 -31.22 6.03
C CYS A 93 -22.90 -31.91 5.96
N THR A 94 -22.97 -33.16 6.42
CA THR A 94 -24.22 -33.94 6.47
C THR A 94 -25.23 -33.34 7.45
N ILE A 95 -26.49 -33.19 7.02
CA ILE A 95 -27.61 -32.71 7.86
C ILE A 95 -28.76 -33.70 7.76
N THR A 96 -29.35 -34.08 8.89
CA THR A 96 -30.59 -34.84 8.96
C THR A 96 -31.59 -34.12 9.84
N THR A 97 -32.84 -34.00 9.39
CA THR A 97 -33.93 -33.35 10.14
C THR A 97 -35.04 -34.36 10.39
N ASP A 98 -35.47 -34.48 11.65
CA ASP A 98 -36.57 -35.34 12.07
C ASP A 98 -37.46 -34.57 13.06
N GLY A 99 -38.62 -34.13 12.57
CA GLY A 99 -39.54 -33.27 13.33
C GLY A 99 -38.87 -31.99 13.83
N ASN A 100 -38.71 -31.88 15.15
CA ASN A 100 -38.09 -30.72 15.82
C ASN A 100 -36.59 -30.91 16.11
N SER A 101 -36.00 -32.02 15.66
CA SER A 101 -34.60 -32.35 15.90
C SER A 101 -33.77 -32.19 14.63
N VAL A 102 -32.61 -31.56 14.75
CA VAL A 102 -31.61 -31.42 13.67
C VAL A 102 -30.31 -32.07 14.10
N THR A 103 -29.79 -32.95 13.26
CA THR A 103 -28.51 -33.61 13.45
C THR A 103 -27.50 -33.17 12.39
N PHE A 104 -26.34 -32.69 12.84
CA PHE A 104 -25.18 -32.38 12.01
C PHE A 104 -24.12 -33.48 12.12
N GLY A 105 -23.53 -33.86 10.99
CA GLY A 105 -22.59 -34.96 10.86
C GLY A 105 -23.26 -36.34 10.79
N PRO A 106 -22.52 -37.44 11.02
CA PRO A 106 -21.14 -37.47 11.53
C PRO A 106 -20.10 -36.99 10.51
N GLU A 107 -19.10 -36.24 10.98
CA GLU A 107 -17.94 -35.82 10.18
C GLU A 107 -16.63 -36.25 10.82
N ILE A 108 -15.59 -36.43 10.01
CA ILE A 108 -14.23 -36.63 10.49
C ILE A 108 -13.52 -35.27 10.45
N LEU A 109 -12.92 -34.84 11.56
CA LEU A 109 -12.23 -33.55 11.65
C LEU A 109 -10.73 -33.76 11.90
N SER A 110 -9.92 -33.14 11.04
CA SER A 110 -8.48 -32.99 11.23
C SER A 110 -8.18 -31.96 12.32
N PRO A 111 -6.94 -31.91 12.85
CA PRO A 111 -6.55 -30.87 13.80
C PRO A 111 -6.93 -29.48 13.28
N THR A 112 -7.53 -28.67 14.16
CA THR A 112 -8.03 -27.30 13.94
C THR A 112 -9.24 -27.15 13.02
N GLU A 113 -9.81 -28.25 12.52
CA GLU A 113 -11.09 -28.21 11.81
C GLU A 113 -12.26 -28.14 12.78
N ALA A 114 -13.35 -27.50 12.35
CA ALA A 114 -14.53 -27.26 13.15
C ALA A 114 -15.79 -27.89 12.52
N LEU A 115 -16.83 -28.00 13.35
CA LEU A 115 -18.19 -28.34 12.94
C LEU A 115 -19.12 -27.23 13.42
N THR A 116 -19.69 -26.50 12.46
CA THR A 116 -20.55 -25.35 12.71
C THR A 116 -21.89 -25.56 12.03
N GLY A 117 -22.99 -25.31 12.75
CA GLY A 117 -24.33 -25.38 12.18
C GLY A 117 -25.12 -24.10 12.35
N VAL A 118 -26.05 -23.90 11.42
CA VAL A 118 -27.02 -22.81 11.41
C VAL A 118 -28.41 -23.42 11.38
N ILE A 119 -29.29 -22.97 12.27
CA ILE A 119 -30.70 -23.35 12.28
C ILE A 119 -31.56 -22.09 12.41
N ALA A 120 -32.53 -21.94 11.52
CA ALA A 120 -33.55 -20.91 11.61
C ALA A 120 -34.85 -21.47 12.21
N TYR A 121 -35.49 -20.72 13.11
CA TYR A 121 -36.78 -21.04 13.71
C TYR A 121 -37.74 -19.85 13.62
N SER A 122 -39.04 -20.14 13.57
CA SER A 122 -40.06 -19.09 13.68
C SER A 122 -40.00 -18.45 15.06
N PRO A 123 -40.16 -17.11 15.18
CA PRO A 123 -40.16 -16.43 16.48
C PRO A 123 -41.33 -16.90 17.36
N ASN A 124 -42.42 -17.37 16.75
CA ASN A 124 -43.59 -17.93 17.45
C ASN A 124 -43.29 -19.26 18.15
N ALA A 125 -42.18 -19.93 17.85
CA ALA A 125 -41.76 -21.14 18.56
C ALA A 125 -41.23 -20.86 19.98
N PHE A 126 -40.98 -19.59 20.32
CA PHE A 126 -40.40 -19.19 21.61
C PHE A 126 -41.43 -18.46 22.48
N THR A 127 -41.45 -18.77 23.77
CA THR A 127 -42.36 -18.18 24.77
C THR A 127 -41.87 -16.85 25.34
N ALA A 128 -40.62 -16.47 25.05
CA ALA A 128 -40.02 -15.20 25.41
C ALA A 128 -39.48 -14.51 24.14
N PRO A 129 -39.54 -13.17 24.04
CA PRO A 129 -38.93 -12.46 22.93
C PRO A 129 -37.45 -12.81 22.87
N ILE A 130 -36.96 -13.13 21.67
CA ILE A 130 -35.54 -13.33 21.40
C ILE A 130 -34.88 -11.98 21.70
N SER A 131 -34.36 -11.86 22.91
CA SER A 131 -33.60 -10.71 23.33
C SER A 131 -32.21 -10.93 22.76
N PRO A 132 -31.76 -10.15 21.76
CA PRO A 132 -30.37 -10.21 21.35
C PRO A 132 -29.51 -9.70 22.52
N ASP A 133 -29.08 -10.60 23.39
CA ASP A 133 -28.18 -10.24 24.48
C ASP A 133 -26.73 -10.22 23.98
N ILE A 134 -26.43 -9.17 23.21
CA ILE A 134 -25.08 -8.64 22.98
C ILE A 134 -25.12 -7.09 22.97
N ARG A 135 -26.20 -6.44 23.45
CA ARG A 135 -26.51 -5.01 23.15
C ARG A 135 -26.64 -4.08 24.37
N LYS A 136 -25.79 -4.24 25.39
CA LYS A 136 -25.12 -3.07 25.97
C LYS A 136 -23.64 -3.11 25.63
N GLY A 137 -23.36 -3.26 24.34
CA GLY A 137 -22.10 -2.82 23.80
C GLY A 137 -21.91 -1.33 24.12
N PRO A 138 -20.67 -0.85 24.32
CA PRO A 138 -20.35 0.54 24.65
C PRO A 138 -20.84 1.59 23.63
N GLY A 139 -21.56 1.20 22.58
CA GLY A 139 -21.95 2.02 21.44
C GLY A 139 -22.79 3.26 21.77
N ALA A 140 -23.74 3.22 22.70
CA ALA A 140 -24.56 4.41 23.01
C ALA A 140 -23.75 5.52 23.69
N GLN A 141 -22.93 5.15 24.69
CA GLN A 141 -22.04 6.11 25.36
C GLN A 141 -20.86 6.52 24.46
N ALA A 142 -20.29 5.58 23.70
CA ALA A 142 -19.22 5.85 22.74
C ALA A 142 -19.67 6.80 21.62
N LEU A 143 -20.87 6.62 21.07
CA LEU A 143 -21.43 7.50 20.05
C LEU A 143 -21.64 8.92 20.60
N SER A 144 -22.13 9.02 21.84
CA SER A 144 -22.36 10.31 22.52
C SER A 144 -21.05 11.06 22.78
N ILE A 145 -20.01 10.34 23.22
CA ILE A 145 -18.66 10.89 23.45
C ILE A 145 -18.04 11.31 22.11
N ALA A 146 -18.14 10.47 21.07
CA ALA A 146 -17.61 10.76 19.74
C ALA A 146 -18.26 12.02 19.12
N LEU A 147 -19.57 12.21 19.28
CA LEU A 147 -20.29 13.39 18.80
C LEU A 147 -19.76 14.71 19.41
N ILE A 148 -19.22 14.67 20.63
CA ILE A 148 -18.65 15.84 21.31
C ILE A 148 -17.16 16.00 20.99
N THR A 149 -16.40 14.91 20.93
CA THR A 149 -14.95 14.96 20.73
C THR A 149 -14.58 15.26 19.28
N ILE A 150 -15.36 14.81 18.30
CA ILE A 150 -15.06 15.03 16.87
C ILE A 150 -15.02 16.52 16.51
N PRO A 151 -16.03 17.37 16.84
CA PRO A 151 -15.96 18.80 16.53
C PRO A 151 -14.75 19.49 17.17
N ILE A 152 -14.44 19.14 18.42
CA ILE A 152 -13.27 19.71 19.13
C ILE A 152 -11.97 19.24 18.47
N ALA A 153 -11.86 17.96 18.10
CA ALA A 153 -10.72 17.41 17.39
C ALA A 153 -10.52 18.07 16.02
N ILE A 154 -11.61 18.37 15.30
CA ILE A 154 -11.56 19.12 14.04
C ILE A 154 -11.04 20.53 14.27
N LEU A 155 -11.59 21.25 15.26
CA LEU A 155 -11.12 22.60 15.61
C LEU A 155 -9.63 22.63 15.96
N LEU A 156 -9.15 21.63 16.72
CA LEU A 156 -7.75 21.51 17.08
C LEU A 156 -6.86 21.15 15.89
N ALA A 157 -7.35 20.39 14.91
CA ALA A 157 -6.61 20.09 13.68
C ALA A 157 -6.44 21.30 12.75
N VAL A 158 -7.34 22.27 12.80
CA VAL A 158 -7.22 23.50 11.99
C VAL A 158 -6.02 24.33 12.45
N ILE A 159 -5.69 24.34 13.74
CA ILE A 159 -4.60 25.14 14.32
C ILE A 159 -3.24 24.88 13.63
N PRO A 160 -2.72 23.64 13.56
CA PRO A 160 -1.42 23.37 12.93
C PRO A 160 -1.42 23.73 11.44
N ILE A 161 -2.54 23.54 10.74
CA ILE A 161 -2.68 23.91 9.32
C ILE A 161 -2.62 25.44 9.16
N VAL A 162 -3.35 26.19 9.98
CA VAL A 162 -3.33 27.66 9.97
C VAL A 162 -1.94 28.20 10.30
N ILE A 163 -1.25 27.62 11.30
CA ILE A 163 0.13 27.99 11.63
C ILE A 163 1.05 27.74 10.44
N ALA A 164 0.99 26.54 9.83
CA ALA A 164 1.81 26.21 8.66
C ALA A 164 1.58 27.17 7.48
N ILE A 165 0.33 27.54 7.20
CA ILE A 165 -0.01 28.54 6.18
C ILE A 165 0.54 29.92 6.54
N ALA A 166 0.33 30.37 7.78
CA ALA A 166 0.77 31.68 8.25
C ALA A 166 2.30 31.82 8.25
N THR A 167 3.03 30.75 8.56
CA THR A 167 4.50 30.74 8.56
C THR A 167 5.12 30.40 7.21
N ARG A 168 4.33 29.97 6.21
CA ARG A 168 4.81 29.51 4.89
C ARG A 168 5.82 30.45 4.24
N ARG A 169 5.52 31.75 4.18
CA ARG A 169 6.40 32.75 3.56
C ARG A 169 7.71 32.92 4.32
N ARG A 170 7.66 32.87 5.65
CA ARG A 170 8.86 33.00 6.51
C ARG A 170 9.73 31.74 6.42
N ASN A 171 9.10 30.56 6.41
CA ASN A 171 9.78 29.26 6.40
C ASN A 171 10.45 28.95 5.05
N LYS A 172 9.96 29.53 3.94
CA LYS A 172 10.56 29.37 2.60
C LYS A 172 12.01 29.86 2.55
N GLY A 173 12.42 30.77 3.44
CA GLY A 173 13.77 31.33 3.44
C GLY A 173 13.94 32.37 2.34
N VAL A 174 14.99 32.22 1.53
CA VAL A 174 15.29 33.16 0.43
C VAL A 174 14.38 32.87 -0.77
N ASP A 175 13.70 33.91 -1.28
CA ASP A 175 12.96 33.87 -2.53
C ASP A 175 13.71 34.67 -3.60
N ILE A 176 14.03 34.06 -4.72
CA ILE A 176 14.71 34.71 -5.85
C ILE A 176 13.74 34.70 -7.03
N ALA A 177 13.69 35.81 -7.78
CA ALA A 177 12.88 35.89 -8.99
C ALA A 177 13.28 34.79 -9.99
N PHE A 178 12.30 34.30 -10.75
CA PHE A 178 12.54 33.26 -11.75
C PHE A 178 13.58 33.71 -12.79
N ALA A 179 14.52 32.82 -13.09
CA ALA A 179 15.50 33.04 -14.12
C ALA A 179 14.80 33.09 -15.49
N PRO A 180 15.33 33.87 -16.45
CA PRO A 180 14.90 33.79 -17.83
C PRO A 180 15.10 32.37 -18.38
N VAL A 181 14.38 32.05 -19.46
CA VAL A 181 14.46 30.74 -20.13
C VAL A 181 15.91 30.39 -20.48
N ARG A 182 16.34 29.17 -20.13
CA ARG A 182 17.70 28.68 -20.37
C ARG A 182 17.72 27.59 -21.44
N TYR A 183 18.77 27.59 -22.25
CA TYR A 183 18.98 26.66 -23.38
C TYR A 183 19.77 25.40 -23.01
N GLY A 184 19.96 25.11 -21.73
CA GLY A 184 20.71 23.94 -21.30
C GLY A 184 20.61 23.74 -19.79
N PRO A 185 21.02 22.55 -19.31
CA PRO A 185 21.00 22.25 -17.89
C PRO A 185 21.91 23.22 -17.12
N PRO A 186 21.53 23.60 -15.88
CA PRO A 186 22.40 24.38 -15.01
C PRO A 186 23.69 23.62 -14.71
N ASP A 187 24.83 24.31 -14.67
CA ASP A 187 26.16 23.77 -14.39
C ASP A 187 26.54 22.50 -15.19
N ASP A 188 25.96 22.30 -16.38
CA ASP A 188 26.12 21.09 -17.19
C ASP A 188 25.78 19.79 -16.44
N LEU A 189 24.82 19.85 -15.52
CA LEU A 189 24.40 18.70 -14.72
C LEU A 189 23.68 17.65 -15.55
N ARG A 190 23.95 16.38 -15.21
CA ARG A 190 23.27 15.21 -15.77
C ARG A 190 21.86 15.08 -15.19
N PRO A 191 20.94 14.33 -15.83
CA PRO A 191 19.55 14.23 -15.38
C PRO A 191 19.38 13.78 -13.93
N ALA A 192 20.09 12.73 -13.50
CA ALA A 192 20.01 12.25 -12.11
C ALA A 192 20.59 13.24 -11.08
N GLU A 193 21.56 14.06 -11.46
CA GLU A 193 22.11 15.11 -10.58
C GLU A 193 21.10 16.25 -10.39
N ILE A 194 20.39 16.62 -11.46
CA ILE A 194 19.29 17.58 -11.38
C ILE A 194 18.18 17.01 -10.49
N ALA A 195 17.77 15.76 -10.68
CA ALA A 195 16.77 15.10 -9.83
C ALA A 195 17.20 15.09 -8.35
N ALA A 196 18.45 14.68 -8.07
CA ALA A 196 19.00 14.65 -6.72
C ALA A 196 19.01 16.04 -6.06
N ALA A 197 19.37 17.09 -6.80
CA ALA A 197 19.40 18.45 -6.25
C ALA A 197 18.01 19.07 -6.11
N TRP A 198 17.15 18.90 -7.12
CA TRP A 198 15.81 19.47 -7.19
C TRP A 198 14.83 18.76 -6.25
N GLU A 199 14.67 17.45 -6.42
CA GLU A 199 13.69 16.64 -5.68
C GLU A 199 14.28 16.13 -4.35
N GLY A 200 15.60 15.90 -4.30
CA GLY A 200 16.26 15.30 -3.13
C GLY A 200 16.25 13.78 -3.16
N GLU A 201 15.90 13.21 -4.30
CA GLU A 201 15.80 11.80 -4.53
C GLU A 201 16.16 11.51 -6.00
N VAL A 202 16.66 10.30 -6.24
CA VAL A 202 16.86 9.74 -7.57
C VAL A 202 15.91 8.54 -7.65
N ASP A 203 14.75 8.76 -8.25
CA ASP A 203 13.70 7.77 -8.42
C ASP A 203 13.86 6.98 -9.73
N GLY A 204 12.98 6.01 -10.01
CA GLY A 204 13.04 5.21 -11.24
C GLY A 204 12.99 6.04 -12.53
N ARG A 205 12.35 7.21 -12.48
CA ARG A 205 12.27 8.18 -13.58
C ARG A 205 13.60 8.86 -13.82
N ALA A 206 14.30 9.31 -12.78
CA ALA A 206 15.65 9.84 -12.87
C ALA A 206 16.65 8.80 -13.40
N LEU A 207 16.52 7.53 -13.00
CA LEU A 207 17.35 6.44 -13.55
C LEU A 207 17.06 6.20 -15.03
N THR A 208 15.78 6.22 -15.42
CA THR A 208 15.38 6.10 -16.83
C THR A 208 15.99 7.23 -17.66
N ALA A 209 15.90 8.47 -17.15
CA ALA A 209 16.53 9.61 -17.77
C ALA A 209 18.04 9.43 -17.93
N THR A 210 18.74 8.93 -16.90
CA THR A 210 20.18 8.64 -17.00
C THR A 210 20.49 7.64 -18.10
N VAL A 211 19.76 6.52 -18.20
CA VAL A 211 20.00 5.53 -19.26
C VAL A 211 19.78 6.14 -20.64
N LEU A 212 18.72 6.95 -20.81
CA LEU A 212 18.43 7.59 -22.10
C LEU A 212 19.40 8.74 -22.43
N ASP A 213 19.98 9.39 -21.43
CA ASP A 213 21.06 10.38 -21.60
C ASP A 213 22.37 9.72 -22.04
N LEU A 214 22.70 8.57 -21.44
CA LEU A 214 23.81 7.73 -21.89
C LEU A 214 23.58 7.25 -23.34
N THR A 215 22.33 7.01 -23.74
CA THR A 215 21.98 6.73 -25.13
C THR A 215 22.14 7.93 -26.05
N ALA A 216 21.66 9.10 -25.66
CA ALA A 216 21.84 10.33 -26.44
C ALA A 216 23.33 10.67 -26.65
N ARG A 217 24.18 10.34 -25.67
CA ARG A 217 25.64 10.46 -25.73
C ARG A 217 26.35 9.27 -26.37
N LYS A 218 25.62 8.29 -26.90
CA LYS A 218 26.12 7.11 -27.63
C LYS A 218 26.98 6.13 -26.83
N HIS A 219 26.83 6.09 -25.50
CA HIS A 219 27.49 5.07 -24.66
C HIS A 219 26.78 3.73 -24.71
N VAL A 220 25.45 3.76 -24.75
CA VAL A 220 24.59 2.57 -24.80
C VAL A 220 23.44 2.76 -25.76
N THR A 221 22.94 1.67 -26.34
CA THR A 221 21.67 1.69 -27.05
C THR A 221 20.62 0.96 -26.23
N VAL A 222 19.37 1.37 -26.37
CA VAL A 222 18.23 0.77 -25.66
C VAL A 222 17.26 0.16 -26.65
N ALA A 223 16.71 -1.00 -26.29
CA ALA A 223 15.65 -1.66 -27.02
C ALA A 223 14.64 -2.27 -26.04
N GLN A 224 13.36 -2.11 -26.33
CA GLN A 224 12.30 -2.74 -25.56
C GLN A 224 12.24 -4.25 -25.90
N GLN A 225 12.24 -5.10 -24.88
CA GLN A 225 11.96 -6.54 -25.02
C GLN A 225 10.68 -6.88 -24.27
N GLY A 226 9.61 -7.19 -25.01
CA GLY A 226 8.30 -7.45 -24.39
C GLY A 226 7.70 -6.21 -23.71
N HIS A 227 6.89 -6.42 -22.67
CA HIS A 227 6.13 -5.34 -22.03
C HIS A 227 6.83 -4.73 -20.80
N ASP A 228 7.78 -5.45 -20.19
CA ASP A 228 8.39 -5.13 -18.90
C ASP A 228 9.92 -5.26 -18.86
N GLN A 229 10.57 -5.58 -20.00
CA GLN A 229 12.03 -5.71 -20.06
C GLN A 229 12.67 -4.69 -21.01
N LEU A 230 13.89 -4.30 -20.64
CA LEU A 230 14.72 -3.36 -21.37
C LEU A 230 16.08 -3.99 -21.66
N LEU A 231 16.43 -4.11 -22.94
CA LEU A 231 17.75 -4.52 -23.37
C LEU A 231 18.65 -3.29 -23.50
N ILE A 232 19.78 -3.31 -22.81
CA ILE A 232 20.83 -2.29 -22.88
C ILE A 232 22.03 -2.92 -23.59
N THR A 233 22.53 -2.27 -24.63
CA THR A 233 23.69 -2.73 -25.40
C THR A 233 24.81 -1.70 -25.36
N TRP A 234 26.01 -2.13 -24.97
CA TRP A 234 27.21 -1.30 -24.90
C TRP A 234 27.73 -0.94 -26.29
N CYS A 235 28.09 0.33 -26.50
CA CYS A 235 28.56 0.82 -27.81
C CYS A 235 30.09 0.87 -27.96
N GLY A 236 30.86 0.58 -26.90
CA GLY A 236 32.33 0.50 -26.97
C GLY A 236 33.09 1.78 -26.59
N GLU A 237 32.45 2.96 -26.60
CA GLU A 237 33.10 4.25 -26.29
C GLU A 237 32.71 4.76 -24.89
N ALA A 238 33.72 4.97 -24.02
CA ALA A 238 33.58 5.45 -22.64
C ALA A 238 34.22 6.85 -22.45
N THR A 239 33.96 7.78 -23.37
CA THR A 239 34.42 9.18 -23.24
C THR A 239 33.40 10.01 -22.48
N ASP A 240 33.80 10.97 -21.63
CA ASP A 240 32.86 11.89 -20.95
C ASP A 240 31.82 11.22 -20.01
N LEU A 241 32.17 10.08 -19.42
CA LEU A 241 31.38 9.46 -18.34
C LEU A 241 31.80 10.00 -16.97
N ARG A 242 30.82 10.34 -16.15
CA ARG A 242 31.06 10.65 -14.73
C ARG A 242 31.41 9.37 -13.96
N PRO A 243 32.17 9.44 -12.85
CA PRO A 243 32.54 8.26 -12.08
C PRO A 243 31.34 7.39 -11.66
N TRP A 244 30.24 8.01 -11.24
CA TRP A 244 29.01 7.33 -10.84
C TRP A 244 28.26 6.70 -12.04
N GLU A 245 28.33 7.32 -13.23
CA GLU A 245 27.74 6.75 -14.45
C GLU A 245 28.46 5.47 -14.86
N ASN A 246 29.80 5.49 -14.73
CA ASN A 246 30.64 4.32 -14.99
C ASN A 246 30.36 3.19 -14.00
N GLU A 247 30.17 3.51 -12.71
CA GLU A 247 29.82 2.53 -11.68
C GLU A 247 28.45 1.89 -11.94
N LEU A 248 27.45 2.70 -12.31
CA LEU A 248 26.12 2.23 -12.69
C LEU A 248 26.15 1.33 -13.94
N LEU A 249 26.86 1.75 -14.98
CA LEU A 249 27.02 0.97 -16.21
C LEU A 249 27.74 -0.36 -15.95
N ALA A 250 28.78 -0.36 -15.13
CA ALA A 250 29.49 -1.58 -14.75
C ALA A 250 28.56 -2.56 -14.01
N ALA A 251 27.71 -2.07 -13.12
CA ALA A 251 26.75 -2.90 -12.39
C ALA A 251 25.63 -3.46 -13.30
N VAL A 252 25.17 -2.68 -14.28
CA VAL A 252 24.15 -3.11 -15.24
C VAL A 252 24.71 -4.13 -16.24
N LEU A 253 25.87 -3.85 -16.84
CA LEU A 253 26.42 -4.67 -17.91
C LEU A 253 27.22 -5.87 -17.38
N LYS A 254 27.78 -5.80 -16.17
CA LYS A 254 28.59 -6.87 -15.56
C LYS A 254 29.71 -7.40 -16.47
N GLY A 255 30.31 -6.49 -17.25
CA GLY A 255 31.34 -6.80 -18.24
C GLY A 255 30.84 -7.47 -19.53
N GLN A 256 29.53 -7.63 -19.71
CA GLN A 256 28.92 -8.17 -20.93
C GLN A 256 28.63 -7.07 -21.96
N PRO A 257 28.60 -7.38 -23.27
CA PRO A 257 28.24 -6.42 -24.30
C PRO A 257 26.77 -5.99 -24.24
N GLN A 258 25.90 -6.79 -23.61
CA GLN A 258 24.47 -6.53 -23.48
C GLN A 258 23.96 -7.04 -22.12
N ALA A 259 22.96 -6.35 -21.57
CA ALA A 259 22.24 -6.78 -20.37
C ALA A 259 20.75 -6.48 -20.48
N THR A 260 19.92 -7.34 -19.90
CA THR A 260 18.46 -7.16 -19.85
C THR A 260 18.04 -6.77 -18.43
N LEU A 261 17.36 -5.64 -18.29
CA LEU A 261 16.70 -5.19 -17.07
C LEU A 261 15.21 -5.55 -17.10
N GLY A 262 14.59 -5.77 -15.95
CA GLY A 262 13.18 -6.20 -15.85
C GLY A 262 12.88 -7.04 -14.62
N HIS A 263 13.89 -7.65 -14.01
CA HIS A 263 13.79 -8.37 -12.75
C HIS A 263 14.80 -7.84 -11.73
N TYR A 264 14.47 -8.00 -10.45
CA TYR A 264 15.30 -7.57 -9.33
C TYR A 264 16.73 -8.12 -9.45
N ASP A 265 17.71 -7.22 -9.45
CA ASP A 265 19.13 -7.54 -9.45
C ASP A 265 19.81 -6.84 -8.27
N PRO A 266 20.39 -7.59 -7.31
CA PRO A 266 20.95 -7.01 -6.10
C PRO A 266 22.18 -6.12 -6.36
N GLU A 267 22.98 -6.39 -7.40
CA GLU A 267 24.14 -5.56 -7.74
C GLU A 267 23.70 -4.22 -8.35
N VAL A 268 22.71 -4.26 -9.24
CA VAL A 268 22.10 -3.05 -9.81
C VAL A 268 21.41 -2.24 -8.72
N ALA A 269 20.65 -2.89 -7.83
CA ALA A 269 20.01 -2.23 -6.69
C ALA A 269 21.02 -1.55 -5.75
N ALA A 270 22.15 -2.22 -5.47
CA ALA A 270 23.22 -1.64 -4.65
C ALA A 270 23.89 -0.44 -5.33
N ALA A 271 24.21 -0.54 -6.62
CA ALA A 271 24.82 0.56 -7.39
C ALA A 271 23.88 1.76 -7.55
N VAL A 272 22.58 1.52 -7.74
CA VAL A 272 21.57 2.59 -7.74
C VAL A 272 21.46 3.25 -6.37
N THR A 273 21.49 2.46 -5.29
CA THR A 273 21.44 2.98 -3.93
C THR A 273 22.68 3.82 -3.61
N SER A 274 23.88 3.35 -3.97
CA SER A 274 25.12 4.11 -3.79
C SER A 274 25.10 5.41 -4.59
N THR A 275 24.69 5.36 -5.86
CA THR A 275 24.53 6.54 -6.73
C THR A 275 23.56 7.54 -6.12
N LYS A 276 22.38 7.11 -5.67
CA LYS A 276 21.39 7.98 -5.01
C LYS A 276 22.00 8.71 -3.81
N ILE A 277 22.74 8.01 -2.96
CA ILE A 277 23.40 8.61 -1.79
C ILE A 277 24.47 9.62 -2.24
N GLN A 278 25.34 9.25 -3.18
CA GLN A 278 26.42 10.11 -3.68
C GLN A 278 25.87 11.40 -4.30
N LEU A 279 24.88 11.32 -5.18
CA LEU A 279 24.34 12.50 -5.88
C LEU A 279 23.57 13.43 -4.94
N VAL A 280 22.84 12.88 -3.96
CA VAL A 280 22.16 13.69 -2.94
C VAL A 280 23.18 14.36 -2.02
N ASP A 281 24.24 13.64 -1.61
CA ASP A 281 25.32 14.23 -0.81
C ASP A 281 26.07 15.33 -1.57
N GLU A 282 26.37 15.13 -2.85
CA GLU A 282 26.94 16.17 -3.72
C GLU A 282 26.01 17.39 -3.82
N ALA A 283 24.71 17.19 -3.97
CA ALA A 283 23.75 18.29 -4.01
C ALA A 283 23.72 19.08 -2.70
N LEU A 284 23.88 18.41 -1.56
CA LEU A 284 23.94 19.03 -0.24
C LEU A 284 25.25 19.79 -0.01
N THR A 285 26.38 19.18 -0.34
CA THR A 285 27.73 19.74 -0.15
C THR A 285 28.02 20.91 -1.10
N SER A 286 27.55 20.83 -2.35
CA SER A 286 27.61 21.94 -3.32
C SER A 286 26.69 23.12 -2.96
N GLY A 287 25.78 22.94 -1.99
CA GLY A 287 24.83 23.97 -1.57
C GLY A 287 23.68 24.21 -2.57
N ARG A 288 23.55 23.38 -3.61
CA ARG A 288 22.41 23.36 -4.54
C ARG A 288 21.14 22.91 -3.83
N ARG A 289 21.27 22.04 -2.83
CA ARG A 289 20.21 21.64 -1.91
C ARG A 289 20.57 22.09 -0.49
N ASN A 290 19.63 22.76 0.18
CA ASN A 290 19.84 23.15 1.58
C ASN A 290 19.75 21.92 2.50
N PRO A 291 20.81 21.55 3.26
CA PRO A 291 20.76 20.47 4.25
C PRO A 291 19.76 20.74 5.37
N ASP A 292 19.58 22.01 5.70
CA ASP A 292 18.62 22.46 6.71
C ASP A 292 17.23 22.73 6.14
N GLY A 293 17.01 22.41 4.86
CA GLY A 293 15.78 22.71 4.15
C GLY A 293 14.53 22.09 4.79
N ASP A 294 14.67 20.93 5.43
CA ASP A 294 13.55 20.22 6.08
C ASP A 294 13.28 20.70 7.50
N LYS A 295 14.13 21.56 8.10
CA LYS A 295 13.91 22.03 9.48
C LYS A 295 12.50 22.57 9.74
N PRO A 296 11.86 23.34 8.83
CA PRO A 296 10.52 23.86 9.07
C PRO A 296 9.42 22.80 9.12
N ASP A 297 9.59 21.66 8.45
CA ASP A 297 8.57 20.60 8.38
C ASP A 297 8.72 19.52 9.47
N ARG A 298 9.91 19.43 10.09
CA ARG A 298 10.21 18.52 11.22
C ARG A 298 9.16 18.52 12.33
N PRO A 299 8.69 19.66 12.90
CA PRO A 299 7.68 19.62 13.96
C PRO A 299 6.36 18.99 13.48
N TRP A 300 5.98 19.21 12.22
CA TRP A 300 4.76 18.64 11.63
C TRP A 300 4.89 17.15 11.36
N LYS A 301 6.07 16.69 10.89
CA LYS A 301 6.39 15.25 10.75
C LYS A 301 6.40 14.56 12.12
N SER A 302 6.92 15.19 13.16
CA SER A 302 6.82 14.68 14.54
C SER A 302 5.38 14.59 15.00
N LEU A 303 4.55 15.61 14.73
CA LEU A 303 3.12 15.58 15.05
C LEU A 303 2.39 14.44 14.31
N LEU A 304 2.68 14.24 13.02
CA LEU A 304 2.19 13.12 12.22
C LEU A 304 2.57 11.77 12.85
N ALA A 305 3.85 11.58 13.17
CA ALA A 305 4.37 10.34 13.74
C ALA A 305 3.79 10.06 15.13
N ILE A 306 3.78 11.05 16.02
CA ILE A 306 3.24 10.92 17.38
C ILE A 306 1.73 10.64 17.32
N GLY A 307 0.98 11.39 16.51
CA GLY A 307 -0.45 11.17 16.32
C GLY A 307 -0.77 9.77 15.79
N GLY A 308 0.00 9.30 14.80
CA GLY A 308 -0.14 7.94 14.25
C GLY A 308 0.15 6.86 15.29
N VAL A 309 1.29 6.95 15.99
CA VAL A 309 1.67 5.99 17.04
C VAL A 309 0.67 5.96 18.18
N LEU A 310 0.23 7.13 18.67
CA LEU A 310 -0.78 7.21 19.72
C LEU A 310 -2.12 6.61 19.27
N SER A 311 -2.51 6.78 18.00
CA SER A 311 -3.73 6.18 17.46
C SER A 311 -3.65 4.65 17.49
N VAL A 312 -2.52 4.07 17.09
CA VAL A 312 -2.29 2.61 17.18
C VAL A 312 -2.31 2.13 18.63
N ILE A 313 -1.63 2.83 19.53
CA ILE A 313 -1.59 2.48 20.97
C ILE A 313 -3.01 2.50 21.56
N VAL A 314 -3.78 3.56 21.30
CA VAL A 314 -5.16 3.69 21.82
C VAL A 314 -6.05 2.59 21.24
N LEU A 315 -5.91 2.23 19.96
CA LEU A 315 -6.64 1.11 19.36
C LEU A 315 -6.28 -0.23 20.02
N VAL A 316 -4.99 -0.51 20.20
CA VAL A 316 -4.52 -1.75 20.84
C VAL A 316 -5.02 -1.85 22.28
N ILE A 317 -4.86 -0.80 23.08
CA ILE A 317 -5.35 -0.76 24.47
C ILE A 317 -6.88 -0.94 24.50
N SER A 318 -7.60 -0.31 23.58
CA SER A 318 -9.06 -0.41 23.54
C SER A 318 -9.55 -1.82 23.20
N ILE A 319 -8.87 -2.51 22.26
CA ILE A 319 -9.21 -3.87 21.82
C ILE A 319 -8.83 -4.89 22.90
N TRP A 320 -7.58 -4.88 23.36
CA TRP A 320 -7.05 -5.91 24.27
C TRP A 320 -7.37 -5.64 25.74
N GLY A 321 -7.44 -4.36 26.13
CA GLY A 321 -7.80 -3.95 27.48
C GLY A 321 -9.32 -3.87 27.73
N GLY A 322 -10.14 -4.04 26.70
CA GLY A 322 -11.60 -4.00 26.82
C GLY A 322 -12.15 -2.63 27.25
N VAL A 323 -11.47 -1.53 26.88
CA VAL A 323 -11.83 -0.13 27.23
C VAL A 323 -12.22 0.73 26.02
N PRO A 324 -13.26 0.35 25.24
CA PRO A 324 -13.62 1.03 23.98
C PRO A 324 -14.10 2.48 24.14
N LEU A 325 -14.50 2.93 25.34
CA LEU A 325 -14.80 4.35 25.58
C LEU A 325 -13.54 5.22 25.50
N LEU A 326 -12.36 4.67 25.82
CA LEU A 326 -11.07 5.35 25.65
C LEU A 326 -10.82 5.63 24.16
N ALA A 327 -11.07 4.64 23.29
CA ALA A 327 -11.00 4.81 21.85
C ALA A 327 -11.94 5.93 21.36
N ALA A 328 -13.21 5.92 21.77
CA ALA A 328 -14.18 6.95 21.36
C ALA A 328 -13.78 8.37 21.82
N ALA A 329 -13.16 8.49 23.00
CA ALA A 329 -12.73 9.77 23.54
C ALA A 329 -11.44 10.28 22.90
N VAL A 330 -10.45 9.42 22.69
CA VAL A 330 -9.06 9.83 22.42
C VAL A 330 -8.68 9.69 20.93
N LEU A 331 -9.19 8.68 20.23
CA LEU A 331 -8.82 8.45 18.83
C LEU A 331 -9.10 9.63 17.90
N PRO A 332 -10.23 10.36 18.02
CA PRO A 332 -10.46 11.52 17.18
C PRO A 332 -9.31 12.54 17.28
N PHE A 333 -8.79 12.78 18.48
CA PHE A 333 -7.70 13.74 18.68
C PHE A 333 -6.37 13.25 18.09
N THR A 334 -6.01 11.98 18.31
CA THR A 334 -4.72 11.44 17.82
C THR A 334 -4.73 11.29 16.30
N VAL A 335 -5.86 10.90 15.71
CA VAL A 335 -6.03 10.83 14.26
C VAL A 335 -6.03 12.23 13.65
N MET A 336 -6.77 13.18 14.24
CA MET A 336 -6.78 14.56 13.74
C MET A 336 -5.40 15.24 13.88
N ALA A 337 -4.63 14.94 14.93
CA ALA A 337 -3.23 15.36 15.05
C ALA A 337 -2.36 14.76 13.93
N ALA A 338 -2.53 13.47 13.62
CA ALA A 338 -1.81 12.83 12.53
C ALA A 338 -2.12 13.48 11.17
N ILE A 339 -3.41 13.60 10.85
CA ILE A 339 -3.88 14.18 9.58
C ILE A 339 -3.39 15.63 9.44
N SER A 340 -3.61 16.45 10.47
CA SER A 340 -3.21 17.85 10.43
C SER A 340 -1.68 18.04 10.40
N GLY A 341 -0.91 17.20 11.09
CA GLY A 341 0.54 17.13 10.95
C GLY A 341 0.98 16.79 9.54
N GLY A 342 0.32 15.82 8.89
CA GLY A 342 0.58 15.47 7.48
C GLY A 342 0.28 16.62 6.52
N ILE A 343 -0.89 17.26 6.65
CA ILE A 343 -1.28 18.42 5.82
C ILE A 343 -0.33 19.60 6.08
N ALA A 344 -0.01 19.90 7.33
CA ALA A 344 0.91 20.98 7.69
C ALA A 344 2.32 20.73 7.16
N ALA A 345 2.82 19.49 7.21
CA ALA A 345 4.09 19.10 6.60
C ALA A 345 4.07 19.29 5.08
N TRP A 346 2.99 18.88 4.41
CA TRP A 346 2.83 19.02 2.96
C TRP A 346 2.77 20.49 2.49
N ILE A 347 2.11 21.37 3.25
CA ILE A 347 2.00 22.80 2.92
C ILE A 347 3.30 23.55 3.22
N THR A 348 4.06 23.10 4.22
CA THR A 348 5.27 23.78 4.68
C THR A 348 6.39 23.61 3.64
N PRO A 349 6.86 24.70 3.01
CA PRO A 349 7.87 24.61 1.98
C PRO A 349 9.24 24.31 2.58
N ARG A 350 10.07 23.64 1.80
CA ARG A 350 11.48 23.44 2.13
C ARG A 350 12.21 24.79 2.15
N MET A 351 12.96 25.06 3.21
CA MET A 351 13.71 26.30 3.39
C MET A 351 14.87 26.41 2.41
N GLN A 352 14.99 27.53 1.71
CA GLN A 352 16.04 27.77 0.72
C GLN A 352 17.09 28.78 1.21
N THR A 353 18.34 28.48 0.87
CA THR A 353 19.49 29.41 0.92
C THR A 353 19.59 30.21 -0.38
N ARG A 354 20.46 31.22 -0.45
CA ARG A 354 20.68 31.97 -1.70
C ARG A 354 21.17 31.08 -2.85
N THR A 355 22.06 30.12 -2.57
CA THR A 355 22.63 29.20 -3.57
C THR A 355 21.57 28.23 -4.09
N SER A 356 20.84 27.57 -3.19
CA SER A 356 19.76 26.64 -3.56
C SER A 356 18.61 27.34 -4.26
N ALA A 357 18.19 28.54 -3.80
CA ALA A 357 17.17 29.32 -4.49
C ALA A 357 17.61 29.74 -5.90
N LYS A 358 18.89 30.08 -6.11
CA LYS A 358 19.43 30.42 -7.45
C LYS A 358 19.41 29.19 -8.35
N PHE A 359 19.88 28.05 -7.85
CA PHE A 359 19.83 26.78 -8.57
C PHE A 359 18.41 26.40 -8.99
N LEU A 360 17.45 26.46 -8.05
CA LEU A 360 16.03 26.17 -8.35
C LEU A 360 15.45 27.12 -9.40
N SER A 361 15.81 28.40 -9.34
CA SER A 361 15.39 29.40 -10.32
C SER A 361 15.93 29.08 -11.71
N GLU A 362 17.19 28.62 -11.80
CA GLU A 362 17.83 28.18 -13.04
C GLU A 362 17.23 26.89 -13.61
N VAL A 363 16.96 25.89 -12.76
CA VAL A 363 16.27 24.64 -13.12
C VAL A 363 14.87 24.94 -13.67
N GLU A 364 14.12 25.82 -13.01
CA GLU A 364 12.80 26.24 -13.47
C GLU A 364 12.86 26.97 -14.81
N GLY A 365 13.86 27.84 -15.02
CA GLY A 365 14.08 28.49 -16.32
C GLY A 365 14.36 27.50 -17.45
N PHE A 366 15.08 26.40 -17.15
CA PHE A 366 15.30 25.31 -18.10
C PHE A 366 14.04 24.45 -18.32
N ARG A 367 13.31 24.11 -17.25
CA ARG A 367 12.03 23.39 -17.33
C ARG A 367 11.02 24.10 -18.21
N ARG A 368 10.90 25.43 -18.08
CA ARG A 368 9.99 26.24 -18.91
C ARG A 368 10.29 26.16 -20.39
N LEU A 369 11.55 26.01 -20.78
CA LEU A 369 11.91 25.79 -22.18
C LEU A 369 11.26 24.49 -22.69
N LEU A 370 11.36 23.42 -21.91
CA LEU A 370 10.84 22.09 -22.25
C LEU A 370 9.30 22.03 -22.20
N ASP A 371 8.69 22.91 -21.41
CA ASP A 371 7.23 23.04 -21.27
C ASP A 371 6.59 23.96 -22.34
N THR A 372 7.37 24.84 -22.96
CA THR A 372 6.86 25.80 -23.97
C THR A 372 6.52 25.11 -25.29
N ASP A 373 5.50 25.62 -25.97
CA ASP A 373 5.05 25.15 -27.29
C ASP A 373 6.25 24.98 -28.26
N ALA A 374 6.54 23.72 -28.55
CA ALA A 374 7.88 23.34 -28.94
C ALA A 374 8.31 23.88 -30.31
N ALA A 375 7.42 24.37 -31.17
CA ALA A 375 7.78 24.73 -32.55
C ALA A 375 8.71 25.95 -32.66
N ALA A 376 8.64 26.87 -31.68
CA ALA A 376 9.50 28.05 -31.61
C ALA A 376 10.83 27.71 -30.91
N ALA A 377 10.76 26.99 -29.79
CA ALA A 377 11.93 26.52 -29.05
C ALA A 377 12.79 25.56 -29.90
N ARG A 378 12.18 24.62 -30.65
CA ARG A 378 12.83 23.67 -31.58
C ARG A 378 13.80 24.37 -32.54
N ARG A 379 13.31 25.38 -33.26
CA ARG A 379 14.09 26.08 -34.31
C ARG A 379 15.20 26.94 -33.73
N GLU A 380 14.91 27.69 -32.66
CA GLU A 380 15.92 28.53 -32.02
C GLU A 380 17.03 27.69 -31.35
N PHE A 381 16.67 26.55 -30.78
CA PHE A 381 17.60 25.64 -30.11
C PHE A 381 18.50 24.88 -31.10
N ALA A 382 17.91 24.29 -32.15
CA ALA A 382 18.64 23.64 -33.23
C ALA A 382 19.62 24.63 -33.91
N GLN A 383 19.19 25.90 -34.10
CA GLN A 383 20.05 26.95 -34.65
C GLN A 383 21.19 27.35 -33.70
N LYS A 384 20.94 27.48 -32.39
CA LYS A 384 21.97 27.89 -31.42
C LYS A 384 23.01 26.80 -31.15
N LEU A 385 22.61 25.53 -31.15
CA LEU A 385 23.51 24.40 -30.87
C LEU A 385 24.04 23.71 -32.14
N GLY A 386 23.52 24.06 -33.33
CA GLY A 386 23.92 23.42 -34.58
C GLY A 386 23.56 21.94 -34.66
N LEU A 387 22.55 21.50 -33.89
CA LEU A 387 22.10 20.11 -33.82
C LEU A 387 20.94 19.85 -34.79
N THR A 388 20.83 18.61 -35.24
CA THR A 388 19.65 18.15 -35.99
C THR A 388 18.45 17.99 -35.05
N ASP A 389 17.23 18.03 -35.60
CA ASP A 389 16.00 17.92 -34.80
C ASP A 389 15.97 16.65 -33.93
N VAL A 390 16.45 15.52 -34.47
CA VAL A 390 16.55 14.26 -33.71
C VAL A 390 17.60 14.29 -32.61
N ALA A 391 18.71 15.02 -32.81
CA ALA A 391 19.73 15.18 -31.77
C ALA A 391 19.25 16.10 -30.65
N VAL A 392 18.52 17.17 -30.97
CA VAL A 392 17.85 18.02 -29.96
C VAL A 392 16.82 17.20 -29.18
N PHE A 393 16.03 16.38 -29.88
CA PHE A 393 15.08 15.48 -29.25
C PHE A 393 15.76 14.54 -28.25
N ALA A 394 16.78 13.80 -28.69
CA ALA A 394 17.47 12.80 -27.88
C ALA A 394 18.19 13.40 -26.67
N THR A 395 18.84 14.55 -26.84
CA THR A 395 19.60 15.20 -25.75
C THR A 395 18.70 15.80 -24.68
N MET A 396 17.49 16.22 -25.02
CA MET A 396 16.56 16.88 -24.07
C MET A 396 15.51 15.95 -23.47
N LEU A 397 15.20 14.83 -24.14
CA LEU A 397 14.23 13.84 -23.64
C LEU A 397 14.54 13.37 -22.20
N PRO A 398 15.79 13.05 -21.82
CA PRO A 398 16.14 12.70 -20.44
C PRO A 398 15.70 13.75 -19.41
N TYR A 399 15.95 15.02 -19.70
CA TYR A 399 15.57 16.12 -18.82
C TYR A 399 14.06 16.32 -18.77
N ALA A 400 13.37 16.18 -19.91
CA ALA A 400 11.91 16.20 -19.95
C ALA A 400 11.30 15.07 -19.09
N ILE A 401 11.92 13.88 -19.08
CA ILE A 401 11.52 12.77 -18.20
C ILE A 401 11.67 13.16 -16.73
N VAL A 402 12.82 13.72 -16.31
CA VAL A 402 13.01 14.20 -14.92
C VAL A 402 11.94 15.22 -14.52
N PHE A 403 11.56 16.13 -15.42
CA PHE A 403 10.53 17.14 -15.15
C PHE A 403 9.09 16.62 -15.29
N GLY A 404 8.87 15.37 -15.70
CA GLY A 404 7.54 14.82 -15.95
C GLY A 404 6.84 15.38 -17.20
N LEU A 405 7.63 15.88 -18.16
CA LEU A 405 7.18 16.49 -19.42
C LEU A 405 7.44 15.57 -20.63
N SER A 406 7.67 14.27 -20.41
CA SER A 406 8.04 13.34 -21.49
C SER A 406 6.94 13.18 -22.55
N GLU A 407 5.67 13.16 -22.15
CA GLU A 407 4.54 13.04 -23.08
C GLU A 407 4.41 14.27 -23.98
N SER A 408 4.42 15.47 -23.40
CA SER A 408 4.38 16.73 -24.16
C SER A 408 5.63 16.90 -25.03
N TRP A 409 6.80 16.47 -24.53
CA TRP A 409 8.05 16.51 -25.30
C TRP A 409 8.07 15.52 -26.47
N VAL A 410 7.57 14.30 -26.30
CA VAL A 410 7.45 13.34 -27.42
C VAL A 410 6.43 13.83 -28.45
N GLY A 411 5.29 14.35 -27.99
CA GLY A 411 4.25 14.93 -28.85
C GLY A 411 4.72 16.16 -29.64
N ALA A 412 5.76 16.85 -29.17
CA ALA A 412 6.36 17.98 -29.86
C ALA A 412 7.16 17.61 -31.12
N PHE A 413 7.50 16.33 -31.32
CA PHE A 413 8.30 15.86 -32.46
C PHE A 413 7.56 14.80 -33.30
N PRO A 414 6.40 15.14 -33.90
CA PRO A 414 5.59 14.18 -34.65
C PRO A 414 6.26 13.72 -35.96
N ASP A 415 7.18 14.52 -36.49
CA ASP A 415 7.83 14.28 -37.80
C ASP A 415 9.06 13.37 -37.71
N LEU A 416 9.44 12.90 -36.51
CA LEU A 416 10.54 11.96 -36.35
C LEU A 416 10.19 10.62 -36.99
N THR A 417 11.19 10.01 -37.61
CA THR A 417 11.09 8.67 -38.20
C THR A 417 11.76 7.62 -37.32
N PRO A 418 11.33 6.34 -37.36
CA PRO A 418 12.01 5.26 -36.66
C PRO A 418 13.50 5.17 -37.01
N GLU A 419 13.88 5.40 -38.27
CA GLU A 419 15.26 5.37 -38.74
C GLU A 419 16.11 6.46 -38.08
N GLN A 420 15.56 7.67 -37.93
CA GLN A 420 16.22 8.76 -37.20
C GLN A 420 16.41 8.40 -35.72
N LEU A 421 15.40 7.81 -35.08
CA LEU A 421 15.46 7.37 -33.68
C LEU A 421 16.48 6.25 -33.47
N HIS A 422 16.57 5.29 -34.40
CA HIS A 422 17.59 4.23 -34.38
C HIS A 422 19.00 4.85 -34.51
N GLY A 423 19.16 5.86 -35.35
CA GLY A 423 20.41 6.59 -35.53
C GLY A 423 20.93 7.30 -34.27
N VAL A 424 20.06 7.60 -33.30
CA VAL A 424 20.42 8.14 -31.98
C VAL A 424 20.34 7.09 -30.86
N GLY A 425 20.16 5.81 -31.21
CA GLY A 425 20.25 4.68 -30.30
C GLY A 425 18.95 4.26 -29.59
N TYR A 426 17.81 4.84 -29.98
CA TYR A 426 16.48 4.43 -29.52
C TYR A 426 15.88 3.42 -30.51
N ASN A 427 15.95 2.13 -30.19
CA ASN A 427 15.46 1.06 -31.07
C ASN A 427 13.96 0.81 -30.85
N VAL A 428 13.11 1.58 -31.51
CA VAL A 428 11.64 1.44 -31.48
C VAL A 428 11.09 1.05 -32.84
N ALA A 429 10.03 0.23 -32.89
CA ALA A 429 9.38 -0.17 -34.14
C ALA A 429 8.54 0.95 -34.79
N GLY A 430 8.24 2.01 -34.04
CA GLY A 430 7.47 3.17 -34.48
C GLY A 430 7.59 4.32 -33.49
N THR A 431 7.45 5.56 -33.96
CA THR A 431 7.59 6.77 -33.12
C THR A 431 6.49 6.89 -32.07
N TYR A 432 5.29 6.36 -32.35
CA TYR A 432 4.19 6.25 -31.39
C TYR A 432 4.49 5.32 -30.20
N LEU A 433 5.46 4.39 -30.34
CA LEU A 433 5.88 3.49 -29.27
C LEU A 433 6.95 4.10 -28.35
N LEU A 434 7.40 5.31 -28.63
CA LEU A 434 8.48 5.94 -27.86
C LEU A 434 8.04 6.24 -26.43
N TRP A 435 6.79 6.66 -26.24
CA TRP A 435 6.21 6.84 -24.91
C TRP A 435 6.08 5.52 -24.15
N SER A 436 5.66 4.43 -24.82
CA SER A 436 5.62 3.11 -24.18
C SER A 436 7.02 2.62 -23.83
N MET A 437 8.04 2.89 -24.65
CA MET A 437 9.43 2.56 -24.34
C MET A 437 9.90 3.26 -23.06
N VAL A 438 9.61 4.55 -22.90
CA VAL A 438 9.95 5.30 -21.68
C VAL A 438 9.30 4.66 -20.45
N ASN A 439 8.00 4.35 -20.51
CA ASN A 439 7.28 3.71 -19.40
C ASN A 439 7.81 2.31 -19.08
N THR A 440 8.02 1.47 -20.10
CA THR A 440 8.60 0.13 -19.92
C THR A 440 10.01 0.22 -19.35
N SER A 441 10.81 1.20 -19.76
CA SER A 441 12.15 1.44 -19.20
C SER A 441 12.07 1.79 -17.71
N THR A 442 11.15 2.68 -17.33
CA THR A 442 10.92 3.03 -15.92
C THR A 442 10.44 1.83 -15.10
N MET A 443 9.53 1.01 -15.63
CA MET A 443 9.08 -0.21 -14.97
C MET A 443 10.22 -1.21 -14.79
N ALA A 444 11.00 -1.47 -15.84
CA ALA A 444 12.12 -2.41 -15.83
C ALA A 444 13.23 -1.98 -14.84
N LEU A 445 13.55 -0.68 -14.80
CA LEU A 445 14.54 -0.14 -13.86
C LEU A 445 14.04 -0.18 -12.42
N THR A 446 12.76 0.13 -12.20
CA THR A 446 12.15 0.10 -10.86
C THR A 446 12.05 -1.34 -10.34
N SER A 447 11.67 -2.31 -11.19
CA SER A 447 11.62 -3.73 -10.81
C SER A 447 13.02 -4.30 -10.57
N SER A 448 14.03 -3.86 -11.32
CA SER A 448 15.42 -4.27 -11.11
C SER A 448 16.04 -3.77 -9.80
N THR A 449 15.45 -2.76 -9.18
CA THR A 449 15.99 -2.11 -7.97
C THR A 449 15.15 -2.38 -6.72
N THR A 450 13.88 -2.75 -6.88
CA THR A 450 12.94 -2.97 -5.78
C THR A 450 12.80 -4.46 -5.47
N ALA A 451 13.19 -4.87 -4.26
CA ALA A 451 13.00 -6.26 -3.83
C ALA A 451 11.50 -6.61 -3.73
N PRO A 452 11.08 -7.82 -4.14
CA PRO A 452 9.67 -8.23 -4.05
C PRO A 452 9.19 -8.25 -2.60
N GLN A 453 8.17 -7.45 -2.28
CA GLN A 453 7.50 -7.47 -0.97
C GLN A 453 6.34 -8.48 -0.99
N ARG A 454 6.30 -9.40 -0.01
CA ARG A 454 5.11 -10.20 0.29
C ARG A 454 4.10 -9.31 1.04
N SER A 455 3.05 -8.88 0.37
CA SER A 455 1.91 -8.20 1.01
C SER A 455 0.79 -9.22 1.32
N GLY A 456 0.50 -9.42 2.61
CA GLY A 456 -0.68 -10.14 3.08
C GLY A 456 -1.82 -9.15 3.29
N GLY A 457 -2.92 -9.32 2.54
CA GLY A 457 -4.16 -8.54 2.68
C GLY A 457 -5.31 -9.44 3.19
N SER A 458 -6.11 -8.90 4.11
CA SER A 458 -7.24 -9.56 4.78
C SER A 458 -8.54 -9.44 3.98
N GLY A 459 -9.37 -10.50 4.01
CA GLY A 459 -10.67 -10.60 3.33
C GLY A 459 -11.84 -10.41 4.30
N PHE A 460 -12.70 -9.43 4.00
CA PHE A 460 -14.01 -9.25 4.61
C PHE A 460 -15.07 -9.60 3.57
N SER A 461 -15.73 -10.75 3.66
CA SER A 461 -17.14 -11.02 3.27
C SER A 461 -17.45 -12.51 3.06
N GLY A 462 -18.42 -13.05 3.80
CA GLY A 462 -19.01 -14.40 3.59
C GLY A 462 -18.81 -15.32 4.79
N GLY A 463 -19.89 -15.90 5.34
CA GLY A 463 -19.83 -16.77 6.53
C GLY A 463 -19.03 -18.05 6.31
N PHE A 464 -18.43 -18.57 7.38
CA PHE A 464 -17.42 -19.62 7.33
C PHE A 464 -17.36 -20.47 8.61
N SER A 465 -16.81 -21.68 8.53
CA SER A 465 -16.50 -22.57 9.66
C SER A 465 -15.72 -21.80 10.74
N GLY A 466 -16.17 -21.83 12.01
CA GLY A 466 -15.55 -21.07 13.10
C GLY A 466 -16.07 -19.62 13.28
N GLY A 467 -17.03 -19.17 12.46
CA GLY A 467 -17.64 -17.83 12.56
C GLY A 467 -18.89 -17.72 13.45
N GLY A 468 -19.42 -18.84 13.97
CA GLY A 468 -20.63 -18.86 14.81
C GLY A 468 -20.40 -18.48 16.27
N GLY A 469 -21.50 -18.32 17.02
CA GLY A 469 -21.46 -18.22 18.48
C GLY A 469 -20.98 -19.54 19.11
N GLY A 470 -20.25 -19.45 20.22
CA GLY A 470 -19.68 -20.64 20.87
C GLY A 470 -18.47 -21.22 20.12
N GLY A 471 -17.96 -22.34 20.65
CA GLY A 471 -16.70 -22.95 20.22
C GLY A 471 -15.84 -23.28 21.43
N GLY A 472 -16.15 -24.41 22.06
CA GLY A 472 -15.30 -24.97 23.11
C GLY A 472 -13.98 -25.41 22.49
N GLY A 473 -12.91 -24.71 22.84
CA GLY A 473 -11.56 -25.19 22.58
C GLY A 473 -11.19 -26.24 23.59
N GLY A 474 -10.67 -27.36 23.10
CA GLY A 474 -10.07 -28.40 23.94
C GLY A 474 -8.62 -28.61 23.50
N GLY A 475 -7.78 -28.87 24.48
CA GLY A 475 -6.38 -29.24 24.29
C GLY A 475 -5.96 -30.13 25.44
N SER A 476 -4.76 -30.71 25.35
CA SER A 476 -4.17 -31.35 26.53
C SER A 476 -3.90 -30.31 27.63
N TRP A 477 -3.63 -30.81 28.84
CA TRP A 477 -3.25 -29.96 29.96
C TRP A 477 -2.08 -29.03 29.66
#